data_AF-A0A349BU93-F1
#
_entry.id   AF-A0A349BU93-F1
#
_cell.length_a   1.000
_cell.length_b   1.000
_cell.length_c   1.000
_cell.angle_alpha   90.00
_cell.angle_beta   90.00
_cell.angle_gamma   90.00
#
_symmetry.space_group_name_H-M   'P 1'
#
loop_
_entity.id
_entity.type
_entity.pdbx_description
1 polymer ?
#
loop_
_entity_poly.entity_id
_entity_poly.type
_entity_poly.pdbx_seq_one_letter_code
_entity_poly.pdbx_strand_id
1 'polypeptide(L)' 'EERRRDLAKLAKAEAEHAKIGIRSARKEANNEIKKSDASEDVQKNYEIDIQNLTDEYIKTVDEIFKVKEKEILTV' A
#
# COMPACT_ATOMS: atom_id res chain seq x y z
N GLU A 1 0.13 17.09 24.35
CA GLU A 1 1.34 16.82 23.53
C GLU A 1 1.82 15.37 23.53
N GLU A 2 2.31 14.82 24.64
CA GLU A 2 2.98 13.49 24.65
C GLU A 2 2.08 12.34 24.15
N ARG A 3 0.86 12.22 24.69
CA ARG A 3 -0.11 11.22 24.23
C ARG A 3 -0.46 11.31 22.74
N ARG A 4 -0.48 12.51 22.17
CA ARG A 4 -0.75 12.71 20.73
C ARG A 4 0.40 12.21 19.88
N ARG A 5 1.64 12.44 20.31
CA ARG A 5 2.84 11.93 19.63
C ARG A 5 2.85 10.40 19.60
N ASP A 6 2.44 9.74 20.67
CA ASP A 6 2.37 8.27 20.70
C ASP A 6 1.25 7.73 19.80
N LEU A 7 0.10 8.40 19.76
CA LEU A 7 -0.96 8.06 18.80
C LEU A 7 -0.51 8.25 17.34
N ALA A 8 0.26 9.30 17.05
CA ALA A 8 0.81 9.53 15.70
C ALA A 8 1.81 8.43 15.31
N LYS A 9 2.66 7.97 16.24
CA LYS A 9 3.56 6.82 16.02
C LYS A 9 2.79 5.54 15.72
N LEU A 10 1.71 5.27 16.46
CA LEU A 10 0.86 4.11 16.22
C LEU A 10 0.22 4.17 14.82
N ALA A 11 -0.36 5.33 14.46
CA ALA A 11 -0.94 5.52 13.13
C ALA A 11 0.09 5.31 12.00
N LYS A 12 1.34 5.73 12.22
CA LYS A 12 2.44 5.49 11.28
C LYS A 12 2.77 4.01 11.15
N ALA A 13 2.82 3.28 12.26
CA ALA A 13 3.08 1.84 12.26
C ALA A 13 2.00 1.08 11.48
N GLU A 14 0.73 1.44 11.67
CA GLU A 14 -0.39 0.85 10.92
C GLU A 14 -0.29 1.14 9.41
N ALA A 15 0.06 2.38 9.03
CA ALA A 15 0.27 2.74 7.63
C ALA A 15 1.40 1.91 6.98
N GLU A 16 2.51 1.71 7.69
CA GLU A 16 3.59 0.87 7.19
C GLU A 16 3.20 -0.61 7.10
N HIS A 17 2.44 -1.12 8.06
CA HIS A 17 1.90 -2.48 8.01
C HIS A 17 0.98 -2.68 6.80
N ALA A 18 0.09 -1.72 6.51
CA ALA A 18 -0.76 -1.75 5.32
C ALA A 18 0.07 -1.78 4.03
N LYS A 19 1.11 -0.94 3.90
CA LYS A 19 2.01 -0.94 2.73
C LYS A 19 2.76 -2.27 2.57
N ILE A 20 3.15 -2.93 3.66
CA ILE A 20 3.75 -4.26 3.61
C ILE A 20 2.75 -5.27 3.03
N GLY A 21 1.49 -5.24 3.48
CA GLY A 21 0.41 -6.05 2.94
C GLY A 21 0.21 -5.87 1.44
N ILE A 22 0.14 -4.61 0.97
CA ILE A 22 0.03 -4.29 -0.46
C ILE A 22 1.20 -4.88 -1.26
N ARG A 23 2.43 -4.72 -0.78
CA ARG A 23 3.63 -5.27 -1.46
C ARG A 23 3.63 -6.81 -1.47
N SER A 24 3.10 -7.44 -0.44
CA SER A 24 2.94 -8.90 -0.38
C SER A 24 1.92 -9.37 -1.42
N ALA A 25 0.75 -8.73 -1.49
CA ALA A 25 -0.29 -9.03 -2.47
C ALA A 25 0.23 -8.87 -3.90
N ARG A 26 0.98 -7.80 -4.18
CA ARG A 26 1.65 -7.61 -5.48
C ARG A 26 2.56 -8.78 -5.83
N LYS A 27 3.39 -9.23 -4.88
CA LYS A 27 4.32 -10.34 -5.09
C LYS A 27 3.55 -11.64 -5.38
N GLU A 28 2.48 -11.90 -4.63
CA GLU A 28 1.64 -13.08 -4.82
C GLU A 28 0.97 -13.08 -6.20
N ALA A 29 0.32 -11.99 -6.58
CA ALA A 29 -0.32 -11.84 -7.88
C ALA A 29 0.68 -11.99 -9.04
N ASN A 30 1.88 -11.40 -8.95
CA ASN A 30 2.92 -11.58 -9.97
C ASN A 30 3.43 -13.02 -10.05
N ASN A 31 3.46 -13.77 -8.93
CA ASN A 31 3.82 -15.18 -8.96
C ASN A 31 2.72 -16.04 -9.62
N GLU A 32 1.45 -15.67 -9.46
CA GLU A 32 0.33 -16.35 -10.12
C GLU A 32 0.34 -16.10 -11.63
N ILE A 33 0.56 -14.86 -12.07
CA ILE A 33 0.67 -14.52 -13.51
C ILE A 33 1.77 -15.32 -14.18
N LYS A 34 2.95 -15.42 -13.55
CA LYS A 34 4.07 -16.20 -14.08
C LYS A 34 3.80 -17.69 -14.23
N LYS A 35 2.83 -18.22 -13.48
CA LYS A 35 2.39 -19.62 -13.54
C LYS A 35 1.18 -19.81 -14.46
N SER A 36 0.61 -18.73 -15.00
CA SER A 36 -0.56 -18.80 -15.86
C SER A 36 -0.19 -19.24 -17.27
N ASP A 37 -1.14 -19.87 -17.97
CA ASP A 37 -1.01 -20.25 -19.38
C ASP A 37 -1.31 -19.07 -20.35
N ALA A 38 -1.41 -17.84 -19.83
CA ALA A 38 -1.65 -16.66 -20.66
C ALA A 38 -0.42 -16.32 -21.52
N SER A 39 -0.64 -15.74 -22.70
CA SER A 39 0.45 -15.26 -23.57
C SER A 39 1.29 -14.18 -22.89
N GLU A 40 2.56 -14.05 -23.26
CA GLU A 40 3.49 -13.06 -22.69
C GLU A 40 2.96 -11.61 -22.73
N ASP A 41 2.29 -11.21 -23.81
CA ASP A 41 1.72 -9.86 -23.94
C ASP A 41 0.61 -9.61 -22.91
N VAL A 42 -0.23 -10.62 -22.68
CA VAL A 42 -1.30 -10.58 -21.66
C VAL A 42 -0.70 -10.56 -20.26
N GLN A 43 0.34 -11.36 -20.00
CA GLN A 43 1.03 -11.35 -18.71
C GLN A 43 1.64 -9.97 -18.40
N LYS A 44 2.29 -9.33 -19.39
CA LYS A 44 2.83 -7.97 -19.25
C LYS A 44 1.75 -6.93 -18.93
N ASN A 45 0.58 -7.03 -19.58
CA ASN A 45 -0.54 -6.14 -19.29
C ASN A 45 -1.02 -6.30 -17.83
N TYR A 46 -1.15 -7.53 -17.35
CA TYR A 46 -1.50 -7.77 -15.95
C TYR A 46 -0.45 -7.27 -14.96
N GLU A 47 0.84 -7.42 -15.26
CA GLU A 47 1.91 -6.86 -14.42
C GLU A 47 1.83 -5.33 -14.33
N ILE A 48 1.49 -4.65 -15.42
CA ILE A 48 1.25 -3.19 -15.46
C ILE A 48 0.04 -2.83 -14.59
N ASP A 49 -1.07 -3.54 -14.73
CA ASP A 49 -2.29 -3.27 -13.97
C ASP A 49 -2.06 -3.46 -12.47
N ILE A 50 -1.38 -4.54 -12.08
CA ILE A 50 -1.00 -4.79 -10.68
C ILE A 50 -0.09 -3.69 -10.13
N GLN A 51 0.86 -3.21 -10.93
CA GLN A 51 1.76 -2.14 -10.52
C GLN A 51 0.98 -0.82 -10.33
N ASN A 52 0.08 -0.48 -11.26
CA ASN A 52 -0.79 0.68 -11.15
C ASN A 52 -1.65 0.64 -9.87
N LEU A 53 -2.30 -0.50 -9.60
CA LEU A 53 -3.08 -0.71 -8.38
C LEU A 53 -2.20 -0.60 -7.12
N THR A 54 -1.00 -1.18 -7.14
CA THR A 54 -0.05 -1.08 -6.02
C THR A 54 0.30 0.37 -5.73
N ASP A 55 0.60 1.16 -6.77
CA ASP A 55 0.98 2.56 -6.62
C ASP A 55 -0.19 3.43 -6.15
N GLU A 56 -1.41 3.15 -6.64
CA GLU A 56 -2.64 3.82 -6.20
C GLU A 56 -2.90 3.59 -4.71
N TYR A 57 -2.86 2.34 -4.25
CA TYR A 57 -3.13 2.04 -2.84
C TYR A 57 -2.01 2.49 -1.90
N ILE A 58 -0.75 2.50 -2.35
CA ILE A 58 0.34 3.10 -1.55
C ILE A 58 0.08 4.59 -1.35
N LYS A 59 -0.26 5.33 -2.41
CA LYS A 59 -0.59 6.76 -2.32
C LYS A 59 -1.79 7.00 -1.41
N THR A 60 -2.83 6.18 -1.54
CA THR A 60 -4.02 6.26 -0.70
C THR A 60 -3.68 6.08 0.79
N VAL A 61 -2.83 5.10 1.13
CA VAL A 61 -2.36 4.90 2.51
C VAL A 61 -1.57 6.12 3.01
N ASP A 62 -0.68 6.68 2.19
CA ASP A 62 0.09 7.88 2.53
C ASP A 62 -0.81 9.10 2.78
N GLU A 63 -1.83 9.30 1.94
CA GLU A 63 -2.79 10.38 2.08
C GLU A 63 -3.64 10.23 3.34
N ILE A 64 -4.16 9.02 3.62
CA ILE A 64 -4.93 8.73 4.84
C ILE A 64 -4.06 8.97 6.07
N PHE A 65 -2.82 8.47 6.08
CA PHE A 65 -1.90 8.69 7.20
C PHE A 65 -1.63 10.17 7.42
N LYS A 66 -1.36 10.94 6.35
CA LYS A 66 -1.10 12.38 6.43
C LYS A 66 -2.28 13.16 7.00
N VAL A 67 -3.50 12.85 6.56
CA VAL A 67 -4.72 13.45 7.13
C VAL A 67 -4.82 13.09 8.61
N LYS A 68 -4.62 11.81 8.94
CA LYS A 68 -4.78 11.33 10.32
C LYS A 68 -3.74 11.90 11.28
N GLU A 69 -2.49 11.97 10.85
CA GLU A 69 -1.40 12.57 11.62
C GLU A 69 -1.69 14.05 11.91
N LYS A 70 -2.15 14.80 10.89
CA LYS A 70 -2.55 16.19 11.08
C LYS A 70 -3.69 16.33 12.09
N GLU A 71 -4.74 15.51 12.00
CA GLU A 71 -5.83 15.49 12.98
C GLU A 71 -5.35 15.20 14.40
N ILE A 72 -4.46 14.22 14.58
CA ILE A 72 -3.94 13.83 15.89
C ILE A 72 -3.13 14.97 16.52
N LEU A 73 -2.36 15.70 15.72
CA LEU A 73 -1.46 16.74 16.19
C LEU A 73 -2.12 18.11 16.35
N THR A 74 -3.18 18.42 15.59
CA THR A 74 -3.88 19.72 15.63
C THR A 74 -4.87 19.78 16.80
N VAL A 75 -5.09 20.96 17.38
CA VAL A 75 -6.17 21.25 18.35
C VAL A 75 -7.41 21.68 17.59
#